data_AF-A0AAQ3SVX9-F1
#
_entry.id   AF-A0AAQ3SVX9-F1
#
_cell.length_a   1.000
_cell.length_b   1.000
_cell.length_c   1.000
_cell.angle_alpha   90.00
_cell.angle_beta   90.00
_cell.angle_gamma   90.00
#
_symmetry.space_group_name_H-M   'P 1'
#
loop_
_entity.id
_entity.type
_entity.pdbx_description
1 polymer ?
#
loop_
_entity_poly.entity_id
_entity_poly.type
_entity_poly.pdbx_seq_one_letter_code
_entity_poly.pdbx_strand_id
1 'polypeptide(L)'
;MGEERRRCHLSPSLAHLSPSLAMIADAVYRPDSVEPSLAMIADAVYPPDSVEPSPDSVEEVPDSVVEEPDVDEVVECPRCGTFHGSGVYGSACYQARRNTRMCTRCGLLHEDYDIPARFLYAMDKFDCEFFIPDVDKLVMSGKTIILPEQVVEKLEEKKNKEDEPKSSPQGGC
;
A
#
# COMPACT_ATOMS: atom_id res chain seq x y z
N MET A 1 -22.93 45.90 -39.65
CA MET A 1 -21.79 44.96 -39.60
C MET A 1 -21.10 45.18 -38.26
N GLY A 2 -21.13 44.33 -37.25
CA GLY A 2 -21.75 43.04 -36.99
C GLY A 2 -21.70 42.82 -35.46
N GLU A 3 -22.61 42.00 -34.96
CA GLU A 3 -22.64 41.39 -33.63
C GLU A 3 -21.27 40.79 -33.24
N GLU A 4 -20.89 40.81 -31.95
CA GLU A 4 -20.95 39.59 -31.12
C GLU A 4 -20.39 39.82 -29.71
N ARG A 5 -21.24 39.50 -28.72
CA ARG A 5 -20.87 39.30 -27.32
C ARG A 5 -20.04 38.04 -27.19
N ARG A 6 -18.90 38.07 -26.48
CA ARG A 6 -18.37 36.85 -25.83
C ARG A 6 -17.82 37.15 -24.43
N ARG A 7 -18.75 37.05 -23.47
CA ARG A 7 -18.61 36.21 -22.26
C ARG A 7 -18.18 34.80 -22.73
N CYS A 8 -17.38 33.98 -22.09
CA CYS A 8 -16.70 34.00 -20.80
C CYS A 8 -15.33 33.27 -21.04
N HIS A 9 -14.51 32.78 -20.11
CA HIS A 9 -14.78 31.94 -18.95
C HIS A 9 -13.51 31.93 -18.11
N LEU A 10 -13.74 31.95 -16.80
CA LEU A 10 -12.79 31.61 -15.76
C LEU A 10 -11.94 30.41 -16.19
N SER A 11 -10.63 30.55 -15.95
CA SER A 11 -9.64 29.48 -15.91
C SER A 11 -10.23 28.20 -15.30
N PRO A 12 -9.87 27.01 -15.82
CA PRO A 12 -10.46 25.76 -15.36
C PRO A 12 -10.26 25.63 -13.86
N SER A 13 -11.39 25.61 -13.16
CA SER A 13 -11.51 25.02 -11.83
C SER A 13 -10.65 23.77 -11.82
N LEU A 14 -9.77 23.64 -10.82
CA LEU A 14 -9.31 22.32 -10.39
C LEU A 14 -10.58 21.48 -10.34
N ALA A 15 -10.71 20.54 -11.27
CA ALA A 15 -11.74 19.56 -11.19
C ALA A 15 -11.50 18.91 -9.83
N HIS A 16 -12.49 19.06 -8.95
CA HIS A 16 -12.73 18.10 -7.90
C HIS A 16 -12.51 16.74 -8.53
N LEU A 17 -11.38 16.11 -8.21
CA LEU A 17 -11.31 14.67 -8.22
C LEU A 17 -12.42 14.30 -7.27
N SER A 18 -13.59 13.95 -7.82
CA SER A 18 -14.53 13.10 -7.12
C SER A 18 -13.66 12.04 -6.47
N PRO A 19 -13.66 11.90 -5.13
CA PRO A 19 -13.00 10.78 -4.52
C PRO A 19 -13.79 9.58 -5.02
N SER A 20 -13.37 9.01 -6.15
CA SER A 20 -13.66 7.63 -6.46
C SER A 20 -13.30 6.90 -5.20
N LEU A 21 -14.32 6.40 -4.52
CA LEU A 21 -14.25 6.00 -3.13
C LEU A 21 -13.38 4.75 -3.08
N ALA A 22 -12.09 4.96 -2.89
CA ALA A 22 -11.09 3.95 -3.16
C ALA A 22 -10.76 3.18 -1.88
N MET A 23 -10.66 1.86 -1.99
CA MET A 23 -10.32 0.96 -0.87
C MET A 23 -8.82 0.76 -0.83
N ILE A 24 -8.15 1.34 0.16
CA ILE A 24 -6.69 1.25 0.29
C ILE A 24 -6.32 0.04 1.13
N ALA A 25 -5.58 -0.92 0.57
CA ALA A 25 -4.94 -1.96 1.37
C ALA A 25 -3.80 -1.35 2.20
N ASP A 26 -4.04 -1.25 3.51
CA ASP A 26 -3.14 -0.78 4.57
C ASP A 26 -2.24 0.42 4.18
N ALA A 27 -2.80 1.62 4.37
CA ALA A 27 -2.02 2.80 4.69
C ALA A 27 -2.55 3.35 6.01
N VAL A 28 -1.74 3.25 7.06
CA VAL A 28 -1.91 4.07 8.25
C VAL A 28 -1.74 5.53 7.81
N TYR A 29 -2.82 6.16 7.32
CA TYR A 29 -2.87 7.61 7.18
C TYR A 29 -3.04 8.19 8.58
N ARG A 30 -1.90 8.45 9.24
CA ARG A 30 -1.84 9.34 10.40
C ARG A 30 -1.39 10.71 9.89
N PRO A 31 -2.28 11.70 9.68
CA PRO A 31 -1.84 13.06 9.47
C PRO A 31 -1.46 13.62 10.84
N ASP A 32 -0.19 13.46 11.23
CA ASP A 32 0.37 14.29 12.30
C ASP A 32 1.69 14.88 11.84
N SER A 33 1.57 16.17 11.58
CA SER A 33 2.57 17.18 11.27
C SER A 33 3.80 17.09 12.18
N VAL A 34 4.99 16.91 11.60
CA VAL A 34 6.22 17.56 12.06
C VAL A 34 7.11 17.84 10.85
N GLU A 35 7.40 19.12 10.65
CA GLU A 35 8.24 19.63 9.57
C GLU A 35 9.66 19.03 9.62
N PRO A 36 10.31 18.81 8.47
CA PRO A 36 11.72 18.45 8.48
C PRO A 36 12.52 19.69 8.89
N SER A 37 13.01 19.72 10.13
CA SER A 37 13.95 20.72 10.61
C SER A 37 15.29 20.54 9.88
N LEU A 38 15.38 21.11 8.67
CA LEU A 38 16.61 21.37 7.94
C LEU A 38 17.35 22.52 8.65
N ALA A 39 18.33 22.18 9.48
CA ALA A 39 19.49 23.04 9.77
C ALA A 39 20.42 22.31 10.75
N MET A 40 21.57 21.84 10.27
CA MET A 40 22.90 22.18 10.79
C MET A 40 23.93 21.59 9.82
N ILE A 41 24.29 22.37 8.80
CA ILE A 41 25.55 22.22 8.06
C ILE A 41 26.44 23.35 8.58
N ALA A 42 27.51 22.99 9.28
CA ALA A 42 28.64 23.86 9.61
C ALA A 42 29.81 22.91 9.90
N ASP A 43 30.59 22.55 8.87
CA ASP A 43 31.81 23.25 8.45
C ASP A 43 32.92 23.15 9.52
N ALA A 44 33.85 22.24 9.28
CA ALA A 44 35.21 22.35 9.79
C ALA A 44 36.18 21.89 8.69
N VAL A 45 36.71 22.91 8.03
CA VAL A 45 37.76 22.93 7.01
C VAL A 45 39.16 22.76 7.65
N TYR A 46 39.93 21.81 7.08
CA TYR A 46 41.41 21.66 6.99
C TYR A 46 42.26 21.15 8.19
N PRO A 47 43.50 20.63 7.95
CA PRO A 47 44.27 20.48 6.70
C PRO A 47 44.86 19.07 6.42
N PRO A 48 45.47 18.85 5.22
CA PRO A 48 46.08 17.57 4.83
C PRO A 48 47.54 17.43 5.30
N ASP A 49 48.05 16.20 5.11
CA ASP A 49 49.46 15.83 4.96
C ASP A 49 50.23 15.33 6.20
N SER A 50 50.48 14.02 6.23
CA SER A 50 51.83 13.48 6.44
C SER A 50 51.87 11.99 6.06
N VAL A 51 52.54 11.72 4.95
CA VAL A 51 52.99 10.42 4.48
C VAL A 51 54.19 9.92 5.28
N GLU A 52 54.15 8.67 5.75
CA GLU A 52 55.36 7.87 5.97
C GLU A 52 55.19 6.50 5.26
N PRO A 53 56.09 6.14 4.33
CA PRO A 53 56.08 4.83 3.67
C PRO A 53 56.83 3.79 4.53
N SER A 54 56.12 2.77 5.02
CA SER A 54 56.72 1.57 5.60
C SER A 54 56.98 0.53 4.51
N PRO A 55 58.18 -0.07 4.44
CA PRO A 55 58.56 -0.98 3.37
C PRO A 55 57.99 -2.39 3.56
N ASP A 56 57.52 -2.95 2.45
CA ASP A 56 57.76 -4.31 1.96
C ASP A 56 57.52 -5.48 2.93
N SER A 57 56.38 -6.14 2.75
CA SER A 57 56.37 -7.60 2.70
C SER A 57 55.15 -8.04 1.89
N VAL A 58 55.37 -8.27 0.59
CA VAL A 58 54.44 -8.98 -0.28
C VAL A 58 54.53 -10.47 0.08
N GLU A 59 53.70 -10.94 1.00
CA GLU A 59 53.36 -12.36 1.03
C GLU A 59 52.16 -12.56 0.11
N GLU A 60 52.44 -13.01 -1.11
CA GLU A 60 51.42 -13.55 -2.00
C GLU A 60 50.91 -14.86 -1.40
N VAL A 61 49.80 -14.74 -0.67
CA VAL A 61 48.97 -15.90 -0.30
C VAL A 61 48.43 -16.49 -1.60
N PRO A 62 48.62 -17.79 -1.88
CA PRO A 62 48.09 -18.40 -3.08
C PRO A 62 46.56 -18.30 -3.07
N ASP A 63 46.06 -17.64 -4.12
CA ASP A 63 44.65 -17.41 -4.40
C ASP A 63 43.98 -18.75 -4.73
N SER A 64 43.50 -19.43 -3.69
CA SER A 64 42.61 -20.57 -3.84
C SER A 64 41.32 -20.26 -3.11
N VAL A 65 40.62 -19.22 -3.59
CA VAL A 65 39.18 -19.13 -3.38
C VAL A 65 38.57 -20.33 -4.11
N VAL A 66 38.40 -21.42 -3.39
CA VAL A 66 37.37 -22.40 -3.74
C VAL A 66 36.07 -21.62 -3.66
N GLU A 67 35.53 -21.21 -4.80
CA GLU A 67 34.12 -20.86 -4.88
C GLU A 67 33.38 -22.16 -4.59
N GLU A 68 33.15 -22.42 -3.30
CA GLU A 68 32.13 -23.37 -2.88
C GLU A 68 30.86 -22.89 -3.57
N PRO A 69 30.17 -23.72 -4.36
CA PRO A 69 28.89 -23.30 -4.88
C PRO A 69 28.05 -22.99 -3.65
N ASP A 70 27.64 -21.74 -3.49
CA ASP A 70 26.54 -21.34 -2.61
C ASP A 70 25.32 -22.12 -3.08
N VAL A 71 25.23 -23.38 -2.66
CA VAL A 71 24.03 -24.18 -2.74
C VAL A 71 23.11 -23.54 -1.72
N ASP A 72 22.40 -22.50 -2.16
CA ASP A 72 21.17 -22.06 -1.52
C ASP A 72 20.28 -23.30 -1.38
N GLU A 73 20.43 -24.02 -0.27
CA GLU A 73 19.68 -25.26 -0.02
C GLU A 73 18.21 -24.88 0.02
N VAL A 74 17.51 -25.17 -1.07
CA VAL A 74 16.09 -24.90 -1.19
C VAL A 74 15.36 -25.98 -0.38
N VAL A 75 15.16 -25.71 0.91
CA VAL A 75 14.49 -26.63 1.85
C VAL A 75 12.96 -26.45 1.78
N GLU A 76 12.22 -27.55 1.91
CA GLU A 76 10.77 -27.49 2.10
C GLU A 76 10.44 -26.80 3.42
N CYS A 77 9.68 -25.71 3.35
CA CYS A 77 9.30 -24.98 4.55
C CYS A 77 8.07 -25.60 5.21
N PRO A 78 8.15 -26.15 6.43
CA PRO A 78 7.01 -26.77 7.11
C PRO A 78 5.88 -25.79 7.44
N ARG A 79 6.11 -24.47 7.34
CA ARG A 79 5.09 -23.45 7.62
C ARG A 79 4.22 -23.10 6.42
N CYS A 80 4.76 -23.20 5.20
CA CYS A 80 4.05 -22.82 3.99
C CYS A 80 3.98 -23.93 2.93
N GLY A 81 4.67 -25.06 3.13
CA GLY A 81 4.68 -26.21 2.22
C GLY A 81 5.37 -25.94 0.89
N THR A 82 6.15 -24.86 0.78
CA THR A 82 6.90 -24.49 -0.44
C THR A 82 8.40 -24.54 -0.18
N PHE A 83 9.16 -24.81 -1.23
CA PHE A 83 10.63 -24.87 -1.20
C PHE A 83 11.23 -23.46 -1.32
N HIS A 84 12.04 -23.02 -0.34
CA HIS A 84 12.80 -21.76 -0.43
C HIS A 84 14.06 -21.74 0.47
N GLY A 85 15.13 -21.08 0.02
CA GLY A 85 16.47 -21.11 0.66
C GLY A 85 16.66 -20.31 1.96
N SER A 86 15.62 -19.65 2.47
CA SER A 86 15.74 -18.68 3.58
C SER A 86 15.10 -19.15 4.91
N GLY A 87 14.84 -20.45 5.05
CA GLY A 87 14.19 -21.03 6.23
C GLY A 87 12.79 -20.45 6.53
N VAL A 88 12.21 -20.80 7.68
CA VAL A 88 10.79 -20.56 7.98
C VAL A 88 10.41 -19.12 8.38
N TYR A 89 11.38 -18.21 8.39
CA TYR A 89 11.24 -16.79 8.78
C TYR A 89 11.64 -15.82 7.65
N GLY A 90 12.01 -16.32 6.48
CA GLY A 90 12.40 -15.48 5.34
C GLY A 90 11.21 -14.84 4.61
N SER A 91 11.52 -13.80 3.82
CA SER A 91 10.56 -13.12 2.94
C SER A 91 9.89 -14.09 1.96
N ALA A 92 10.60 -15.13 1.51
CA ALA A 92 10.05 -16.18 0.67
C ALA A 92 8.93 -16.98 1.35
N CYS A 93 9.08 -17.35 2.63
CA CYS A 93 8.02 -18.00 3.40
C CYS A 93 6.82 -17.07 3.55
N TYR A 94 7.06 -15.80 3.87
CA TYR A 94 6.00 -14.80 3.99
C TYR A 94 5.21 -14.65 2.69
N GLN A 95 5.90 -14.51 1.54
CA GLN A 95 5.28 -14.41 0.22
C GLN A 95 4.47 -15.66 -0.12
N ALA A 96 5.04 -16.85 0.10
CA ALA A 96 4.36 -18.12 -0.14
C ALA A 96 3.05 -18.21 0.66
N ARG A 97 3.07 -17.83 1.94
CA ARG A 97 1.86 -17.82 2.78
C ARG A 97 0.84 -16.79 2.35
N ARG A 98 1.26 -15.63 1.85
CA ARG A 98 0.35 -14.65 1.27
C ARG A 98 -0.32 -15.22 0.02
N ASN A 99 0.46 -15.82 -0.87
CA ASN A 99 -0.03 -16.37 -2.12
C ASN A 99 -1.05 -17.50 -1.89
N THR A 100 -0.84 -18.36 -0.89
CA THR A 100 -1.79 -19.45 -0.57
C THR A 100 -3.12 -18.97 0.01
N ARG A 101 -3.19 -17.72 0.47
CA ARG A 101 -4.40 -17.11 1.03
C ARG A 101 -5.11 -16.17 0.07
N MET A 102 -4.57 -15.97 -1.14
CA MET A 102 -5.24 -15.15 -2.14
C MET A 102 -6.61 -15.76 -2.47
N CYS A 103 -7.61 -14.89 -2.57
CA CYS A 103 -8.94 -15.30 -2.97
C CYS A 103 -8.88 -15.85 -4.40
N THR A 104 -9.43 -17.04 -4.62
CA THR A 104 -9.47 -17.66 -5.95
C THR A 104 -10.37 -16.90 -6.92
N ARG A 105 -11.31 -16.10 -6.41
CA ARG A 105 -12.26 -15.33 -7.24
C ARG A 105 -11.67 -14.03 -7.76
N CYS A 106 -11.09 -13.22 -6.87
CA CYS A 106 -10.61 -11.88 -7.21
C CYS A 106 -9.08 -11.75 -7.18
N GLY A 107 -8.35 -12.79 -6.78
CA GLY A 107 -6.88 -12.77 -6.70
C GLY A 107 -6.31 -11.90 -5.57
N LEU A 108 -7.17 -11.30 -4.73
CA LEU A 108 -6.75 -10.42 -3.64
C LEU A 108 -6.68 -11.15 -2.31
N LEU A 109 -5.83 -10.66 -1.42
CA LEU A 109 -5.84 -11.05 -0.01
C LEU A 109 -6.87 -10.20 0.73
N HIS A 110 -8.00 -10.79 1.14
CA HIS A 110 -9.09 -10.03 1.78
C HIS A 110 -8.65 -9.33 3.08
N GLU A 111 -7.73 -9.95 3.82
CA GLU A 111 -7.19 -9.44 5.07
C GLU A 111 -6.56 -8.04 4.91
N ASP A 112 -6.04 -7.72 3.72
CA ASP A 112 -5.47 -6.40 3.42
C ASP A 112 -6.55 -5.31 3.32
N TYR A 113 -7.82 -5.67 3.13
CA TYR A 113 -8.96 -4.76 2.93
C TYR A 113 -10.02 -4.83 4.04
N ASP A 114 -9.85 -5.69 5.04
CA ASP A 114 -10.80 -5.80 6.16
C ASP A 114 -10.87 -4.49 6.96
N ILE A 115 -9.73 -3.84 7.21
CA ILE A 115 -9.65 -2.57 7.93
C ILE A 115 -10.43 -1.44 7.22
N PRO A 116 -10.17 -1.13 5.94
CA PRO A 116 -10.93 -0.09 5.24
C PRO A 116 -12.41 -0.47 5.07
N ALA A 117 -12.75 -1.74 4.86
CA ALA A 117 -14.16 -2.19 4.81
C ALA A 117 -14.90 -1.88 6.13
N ARG A 118 -14.24 -2.15 7.26
CA ARG A 118 -14.78 -1.87 8.59
C ARG A 118 -14.87 -0.39 8.88
N PHE A 119 -13.83 0.37 8.57
CA PHE A 119 -13.76 1.78 8.93
C PHE A 119 -14.63 2.68 8.03
N LEU A 120 -14.69 2.41 6.74
CA LEU A 120 -15.38 3.28 5.77
C LEU A 120 -16.85 2.90 5.58
N TYR A 121 -17.20 1.62 5.78
CA TYR A 121 -18.50 1.08 5.38
C TYR A 121 -19.16 0.21 6.44
N ALA A 122 -18.66 0.23 7.68
CA ALA A 122 -19.20 -0.51 8.82
C ALA A 122 -19.41 -2.02 8.56
N MET A 123 -18.60 -2.63 7.69
CA MET A 123 -18.63 -4.06 7.39
C MET A 123 -17.53 -4.80 8.16
N ASP A 124 -17.86 -5.92 8.80
CA ASP A 124 -16.90 -6.64 9.65
C ASP A 124 -15.65 -7.13 8.89
N LYS A 125 -15.81 -7.49 7.62
CA LYS A 125 -14.77 -7.99 6.73
C LYS A 125 -15.00 -7.52 5.30
N PHE A 126 -13.94 -7.54 4.50
CA PHE A 126 -14.03 -7.27 3.08
C PHE A 126 -14.80 -8.39 2.36
N ASP A 127 -15.97 -8.05 1.84
CA ASP A 127 -16.76 -8.93 0.98
C ASP A 127 -16.45 -8.62 -0.49
N CYS A 128 -15.55 -9.41 -1.08
CA CYS A 128 -15.22 -9.24 -2.48
C CYS A 128 -16.44 -9.35 -3.41
N GLU A 129 -17.48 -10.11 -3.05
CA GLU A 129 -18.73 -10.28 -3.85
C GLU A 129 -19.51 -8.98 -3.95
N PHE A 130 -19.51 -8.20 -2.88
CA PHE A 130 -20.11 -6.88 -2.83
C PHE A 130 -19.24 -5.83 -3.53
N PHE A 131 -17.93 -5.79 -3.25
CA PHE A 131 -17.05 -4.72 -3.74
C PHE A 131 -16.55 -4.93 -5.17
N ILE A 132 -16.40 -6.18 -5.59
CA ILE A 132 -15.91 -6.59 -6.91
C ILE A 132 -16.95 -7.53 -7.53
N PRO A 133 -18.11 -6.97 -7.96
CA PRO A 133 -19.16 -7.77 -8.56
C PRO A 133 -18.74 -8.37 -9.91
N ASP A 134 -17.84 -7.69 -10.63
CA ASP A 134 -17.24 -8.14 -11.88
C ASP A 134 -15.72 -8.06 -11.76
N VAL A 135 -15.08 -9.24 -11.69
CA VAL A 135 -13.62 -9.36 -11.49
C VAL A 135 -12.83 -8.95 -12.72
N ASP A 136 -13.41 -9.06 -13.92
CA ASP A 136 -12.76 -8.66 -15.17
C ASP A 136 -12.70 -7.14 -15.32
N LYS A 137 -13.57 -6.43 -14.59
CA LYS A 137 -13.61 -4.96 -14.50
C LYS A 137 -12.93 -4.41 -13.25
N LEU A 138 -12.23 -5.26 -12.50
CA LEU A 138 -11.48 -4.80 -11.33
C LEU A 138 -10.38 -3.82 -11.77
N VAL A 139 -10.51 -2.57 -11.33
CA VAL A 139 -9.48 -1.55 -11.55
C VAL A 139 -8.70 -1.34 -10.25
N MET A 140 -7.39 -1.40 -10.36
CA MET A 140 -6.47 -1.17 -9.24
C MET A 140 -5.57 0.04 -9.51
N SER A 141 -5.33 0.83 -8.48
CA SER A 141 -4.32 1.87 -8.43
C SER A 141 -3.31 1.52 -7.34
N GLY A 142 -2.23 0.82 -7.71
CA GLY A 142 -1.29 0.25 -6.76
C GLY A 142 -1.96 -0.80 -5.87
N LYS A 143 -2.02 -0.53 -4.55
CA LYS A 143 -2.72 -1.38 -3.57
C LYS A 143 -4.18 -0.97 -3.32
N THR A 144 -4.68 -0.02 -4.11
CA THR A 144 -6.00 0.56 -3.89
C THR A 144 -6.97 0.01 -4.92
N ILE A 145 -8.10 -0.53 -4.47
CA ILE A 145 -9.20 -0.91 -5.37
C ILE A 145 -10.03 0.33 -5.68
N ILE A 146 -10.28 0.56 -6.96
CA ILE A 146 -11.20 1.60 -7.44
C ILE A 146 -12.59 1.00 -7.49
N LEU A 147 -13.51 1.48 -6.64
CA LEU A 147 -14.86 0.92 -6.56
C LEU A 147 -15.68 1.28 -7.81
N PRO A 148 -16.41 0.33 -8.41
CA PRO A 148 -17.38 0.62 -9.46
C PRO A 148 -18.49 1.55 -8.95
N GLU A 149 -19.01 2.43 -9.82
CA GLU A 149 -20.07 3.40 -9.46
C GLU A 149 -21.29 2.74 -8.81
N GLN A 150 -21.74 1.60 -9.35
CA GLN A 150 -22.85 0.81 -8.81
C GLN A 150 -22.63 0.31 -7.37
N VAL A 151 -21.38 0.13 -6.95
CA VAL A 151 -21.03 -0.28 -5.58
C VAL A 151 -21.05 0.93 -4.67
N VAL A 152 -20.52 2.07 -5.14
CA VAL A 152 -20.54 3.34 -4.41
C VAL A 152 -21.97 3.78 -4.09
N GLU A 153 -22.87 3.74 -5.08
CA GLU A 153 -24.29 4.09 -4.89
C GLU A 153 -24.94 3.23 -3.79
N LYS A 154 -24.72 1.91 -3.82
CA LYS A 154 -25.22 0.98 -2.78
C LYS A 154 -24.64 1.26 -1.38
N LEU A 155 -23.42 1.76 -1.30
CA LEU A 155 -22.77 2.12 -0.04
C LEU A 155 -23.35 3.41 0.53
N GLU A 156 -23.60 4.40 -0.31
CA GLU A 156 -24.26 5.65 0.06
C GLU A 156 -25.69 5.42 0.55
N GLU A 157 -26.46 4.57 -0.14
CA GLU A 157 -27.81 4.20 0.30
C GLU A 157 -27.85 3.54 1.69
N LYS A 158 -26.86 2.69 2.01
CA LYS A 158 -26.77 2.04 3.32
C LYS A 158 -26.50 3.07 4.42
N LYS A 159 -25.57 3.99 4.18
CA LYS A 159 -25.24 5.06 5.12
C LYS A 159 -26.44 5.95 5.43
N ASN A 160 -27.19 6.35 4.40
CA ASN A 160 -28.37 7.21 4.55
C ASN A 160 -29.50 6.55 5.38
N LYS A 161 -29.58 5.21 5.41
CA LYS A 161 -30.58 4.46 6.20
C LYS A 161 -30.20 4.34 7.68
N GLU A 162 -28.92 4.45 8.01
CA GLU A 162 -28.44 4.39 9.40
C GLU A 162 -28.61 5.74 10.12
N ASP A 163 -28.64 6.85 9.36
CA ASP A 163 -28.82 8.21 9.86
C ASP A 163 -30.30 8.62 10.07
N GLU A 164 -31.28 7.79 9.70
CA GLU A 164 -32.70 8.02 10.00
C GLU A 164 -32.96 7.77 11.50
N PRO A 165 -33.22 8.81 12.33
CA PRO A 165 -33.49 8.60 13.73
C PRO A 165 -34.81 7.84 13.88
N LYS A 166 -34.77 6.69 14.56
CA LYS A 166 -35.97 6.04 15.10
C LYS A 166 -36.66 7.07 16.00
N SER A 167 -37.67 7.76 15.48
CA SER A 167 -38.57 8.57 16.29
C SER A 167 -39.27 7.64 17.26
N SER A 168 -38.85 7.67 18.51
CA SER A 168 -39.49 6.95 19.61
C SER A 168 -40.98 7.34 19.69
N PRO A 169 -41.91 6.40 19.97
CA PRO A 169 -43.28 6.78 20.25
C PRO A 169 -43.32 7.63 21.51
N GLN A 170 -43.97 8.79 21.44
CA GLN A 170 -44.39 9.55 22.61
C GLN A 170 -45.31 8.67 23.46
N GLY A 171 -44.75 8.10 24.54
CA GLY A 171 -45.53 7.58 25.64
C GLY A 171 -46.00 8.76 26.49
N GLY A 172 -47.27 9.11 26.34
CA GLY A 172 -47.93 10.06 27.22
C GLY A 172 -48.04 9.51 28.64
N CYS A 173 -47.85 10.42 29.60
CA CYS A 173 -48.32 10.30 30.97
C CYS A 173 -49.25 11.48 31.22
#